data_AF-A0A1B6HMH6-F1
#
_entry.id   AF-A0A1B6HMH6-F1
#
_cell.length_a   1.000
_cell.length_b   1.000
_cell.length_c   1.000
_cell.angle_alpha   90.00
_cell.angle_beta   90.00
_cell.angle_gamma   90.00
#
_symmetry.space_group_name_H-M   'P 1'
#
loop_
_entity.id
_entity.type
_entity.pdbx_description
1 polymer ?
#
loop_
_entity_poly.entity_id
_entity_poly.type
_entity_poly.pdbx_seq_one_letter_code
_entity_poly.pdbx_strand_id
1 'polypeptide(L)'
;MTPERKKKLRLLLRKKAAEELKKEQERKAAERRRIIEERCGRPKNLDDANEDFLKEVIQEYYDRMYICEGQKWDLEYEVRKRDYEIADLNSQVNDLRGKFVKPTLKKVSKYENKFAKLQKKAAEFNFRNQLKVVKKKEFTLEEEDKEKKTIVDFKKGDEKKVAEAEA
;
A
#
# COMPACT_ATOMS: atom_id res chain seq x y z
N MET A 1 15.73 -27.88 -7.46
CA MET A 1 14.62 -26.90 -7.38
C MET A 1 14.62 -26.07 -8.66
N THR A 2 13.51 -25.97 -9.40
CA THR A 2 13.50 -25.21 -10.67
C THR A 2 13.63 -23.70 -10.42
N PRO A 3 14.28 -22.92 -11.31
CA PRO A 3 14.41 -21.47 -11.18
C PRO A 3 13.06 -20.75 -11.02
N GLU A 4 12.03 -21.22 -11.73
CA GLU A 4 10.67 -20.70 -11.64
C GLU A 4 10.05 -20.91 -10.25
N ARG A 5 10.21 -22.10 -9.68
CA ARG A 5 9.74 -22.41 -8.31
C ARG A 5 10.44 -21.54 -7.28
N LYS A 6 11.75 -21.31 -7.41
CA LYS A 6 12.52 -20.42 -6.54
C LYS A 6 12.04 -18.97 -6.62
N LYS A 7 11.72 -18.48 -7.83
CA LYS A 7 11.16 -17.13 -8.04
C LYS A 7 9.77 -16.98 -7.43
N LYS A 8 8.88 -17.96 -7.65
CA LYS A 8 7.54 -17.99 -7.06
C LYS A 8 7.60 -18.00 -5.53
N LEU A 9 8.48 -18.80 -4.95
CA LEU A 9 8.65 -18.88 -3.49
C LEU A 9 9.14 -17.55 -2.89
N ARG A 10 10.14 -16.89 -3.50
CA ARG A 10 10.61 -15.56 -3.06
C ARG A 10 9.50 -14.50 -3.12
N LEU A 11 8.63 -14.56 -4.13
CA LEU A 11 7.50 -13.65 -4.24
C LEU A 11 6.50 -13.89 -3.09
N LEU A 12 6.16 -15.15 -2.82
CA LEU A 12 5.24 -15.51 -1.74
C LEU A 12 5.81 -15.10 -0.37
N LEU A 13 7.11 -15.31 -0.13
CA LEU A 13 7.77 -14.90 1.10
C LEU A 13 7.69 -13.38 1.32
N ARG A 14 7.95 -12.56 0.28
CA ARG A 14 7.82 -11.11 0.41
C ARG A 14 6.38 -10.65 0.63
N LYS A 15 5.41 -11.28 -0.03
CA LYS A 15 3.99 -11.00 0.18
C LYS A 15 3.58 -11.31 1.62
N LYS A 16 3.96 -12.48 2.13
CA LYS A 16 3.69 -12.87 3.51
C LYS A 16 4.38 -11.94 4.51
N ALA A 17 5.65 -11.58 4.28
CA ALA A 17 6.36 -10.64 5.15
C ALA A 17 5.71 -9.25 5.17
N ALA A 18 5.21 -8.75 4.03
CA ALA A 18 4.49 -7.47 3.97
C ALA A 18 3.14 -7.54 4.71
N GLU A 19 2.43 -8.66 4.59
CA GLU A 19 1.17 -8.88 5.31
C GLU A 19 1.39 -8.98 6.82
N GLU A 20 2.40 -9.74 7.26
CA GLU A 20 2.77 -9.85 8.68
C GLU A 20 3.22 -8.51 9.26
N LEU A 21 3.99 -7.72 8.51
CA LEU A 21 4.40 -6.37 8.92
C LEU A 21 3.18 -5.46 9.13
N LYS A 22 2.20 -5.51 8.22
CA LYS A 22 0.96 -4.72 8.36
C LYS A 22 0.15 -5.16 9.58
N LYS A 23 0.01 -6.47 9.78
CA LYS A 23 -0.70 -7.04 10.94
C LYS A 23 -0.02 -6.66 12.26
N GLU A 24 1.30 -6.64 12.30
CA GLU A 24 2.06 -6.19 13.48
C GLU A 24 1.88 -4.70 13.75
N GLN A 25 1.86 -3.85 12.72
CA GLN A 25 1.58 -2.43 12.86
C GLN A 25 0.18 -2.19 13.43
N GLU A 26 -0.83 -2.91 12.93
CA GLU A 26 -2.21 -2.83 13.44
C GLU A 26 -2.29 -3.28 14.91
N ARG A 27 -1.62 -4.38 15.26
CA ARG A 27 -1.52 -4.85 16.66
C ARG A 27 -0.85 -3.82 17.56
N LYS A 28 0.26 -3.24 17.13
CA LYS A 28 0.98 -2.21 17.90
C LYS A 28 0.16 -0.93 18.07
N ALA A 29 -0.61 -0.55 17.04
CA ALA A 29 -1.52 0.59 17.11
C ALA A 29 -2.70 0.34 18.07
N ALA A 30 -3.27 -0.87 18.05
CA ALA A 30 -4.33 -1.26 18.98
C ALA A 30 -3.82 -1.29 20.43
N GLU A 31 -2.65 -1.88 20.68
CA GLU A 31 -2.04 -1.91 22.01
C GLU A 31 -1.69 -0.49 22.50
N ARG A 32 -1.19 0.38 21.61
CA ARG A 32 -0.97 1.80 21.94
C ARG A 32 -2.26 2.48 22.40
N ARG A 33 -3.38 2.23 21.72
CA ARG A 33 -4.69 2.80 22.12
C ARG A 33 -5.13 2.29 23.48
N ARG A 34 -5.02 0.98 23.71
CA ARG A 34 -5.34 0.33 24.99
C ARG A 34 -4.53 0.92 26.15
N ILE A 35 -3.21 1.06 25.98
CA ILE A 35 -2.33 1.62 27.01
C ILE A 35 -2.67 3.09 27.29
N ILE A 36 -3.02 3.88 26.27
CA ILE A 36 -3.42 5.28 26.47
C ILE A 36 -4.74 5.34 27.26
N GLU A 37 -5.72 4.50 26.93
CA GLU A 37 -6.98 4.43 27.66
C GLU A 37 -6.79 4.02 29.12
N GLU A 38 -5.93 3.03 29.37
CA GLU A 38 -5.58 2.59 30.72
C GLU A 38 -4.85 3.67 31.53
N ARG A 39 -3.92 4.40 30.91
CA ARG A 39 -3.12 5.45 31.58
C ARG A 39 -3.90 6.74 31.81
N CYS A 40 -4.71 7.17 30.83
CA CYS A 40 -5.46 8.42 30.92
C CYS A 40 -6.76 8.26 31.73
N GLY A 41 -7.30 7.03 31.81
CA GLY A 41 -8.52 6.73 32.55
C GLY A 41 -9.75 7.47 32.02
N ARG A 42 -10.77 7.58 32.86
CA ARG A 42 -11.98 8.34 32.54
C ARG A 42 -11.76 9.83 32.84
N PRO A 43 -12.34 10.73 32.02
CA PRO A 43 -12.34 12.15 32.33
C PRO A 43 -12.99 12.39 33.69
N LYS A 44 -12.42 13.30 34.49
CA LYS A 44 -13.01 13.72 35.75
C LYS A 44 -14.34 14.45 35.47
N ASN A 45 -15.34 14.20 36.31
CA ASN A 45 -16.62 14.89 36.22
C ASN A 45 -16.47 16.33 36.73
N LEU A 46 -16.78 17.30 35.89
CA LEU A 46 -16.67 18.74 36.18
C LEU A 46 -18.04 19.43 36.28
N ASP A 47 -19.13 18.75 35.91
CA ASP A 47 -20.45 19.38 35.74
C ASP A 47 -21.08 19.79 37.08
N ASP A 48 -20.79 19.03 38.15
CA ASP A 48 -21.30 19.29 39.52
C ASP A 48 -20.17 19.68 40.52
N ALA A 49 -19.02 20.14 40.01
CA ALA A 49 -17.82 20.36 40.80
C ALA A 49 -17.83 21.69 41.58
N ASN A 50 -17.47 21.65 42.87
CA ASN A 50 -17.23 22.84 43.68
C ASN A 50 -15.88 23.50 43.35
N GLU A 51 -15.71 24.80 43.66
CA GLU A 51 -14.49 25.57 43.34
C GLU A 51 -13.21 24.95 43.97
N ASP A 52 -13.29 24.49 45.21
CA ASP A 52 -12.15 23.85 45.88
C ASP A 52 -11.75 22.53 45.23
N PHE A 53 -12.75 21.74 44.79
CA PHE A 53 -12.52 20.50 44.05
C PHE A 53 -11.88 20.79 42.69
N LEU A 54 -12.30 21.84 41.99
CA LEU A 54 -11.67 22.25 40.72
C LEU A 54 -10.20 22.61 40.90
N LYS A 55 -9.83 23.32 41.98
CA LYS A 55 -8.43 23.67 42.28
C LYS A 55 -7.59 22.42 42.53
N GLU A 56 -8.10 21.47 43.32
CA GLU A 56 -7.43 20.20 43.58
C GLU A 56 -7.21 19.39 42.30
N VAL A 57 -8.22 19.33 41.44
CA VAL A 57 -8.16 18.64 40.15
C VAL A 57 -7.09 19.24 39.24
N ILE A 58 -7.02 20.57 39.15
CA ILE A 58 -6.01 21.27 38.34
C ILE A 58 -4.60 20.96 38.86
N GLN A 59 -4.40 20.98 40.18
CA GLN A 59 -3.11 20.69 40.79
C GLN A 59 -2.67 19.25 40.48
N GLU A 60 -3.56 18.27 40.64
CA GLU A 60 -3.24 16.87 40.33
C GLU A 60 -2.85 16.66 38.85
N TYR A 61 -3.58 17.32 37.93
CA TYR A 61 -3.24 17.24 36.51
C TYR A 61 -1.90 17.89 36.19
N TYR A 62 -1.57 19.01 36.83
CA TYR A 62 -0.28 19.67 36.69
C TYR A 62 0.87 18.79 37.17
N ASP A 63 0.74 18.19 38.36
CA ASP A 63 1.76 17.31 38.93
C ASP A 63 1.96 16.06 38.06
N ARG A 64 0.86 15.46 37.57
CA ARG A 64 0.93 14.34 36.63
C ARG A 64 1.63 14.73 35.33
N MET A 65 1.30 15.89 34.77
CA MET A 65 1.93 16.40 33.54
C MET A 65 3.43 16.60 33.73
N TYR A 66 3.85 17.20 34.85
CA TYR A 66 5.26 17.42 35.17
C TYR A 66 6.06 16.11 35.20
N ILE A 67 5.54 15.09 35.89
CA ILE A 67 6.17 13.76 35.95
C ILE A 67 6.22 13.11 34.56
N CYS A 68 5.12 13.17 33.80
CA CYS A 68 5.07 12.60 32.46
C CYS A 68 6.08 13.26 31.51
N GLU A 69 6.30 14.58 31.61
CA GLU A 69 7.29 15.28 30.78
C GLU A 69 8.72 14.84 31.13
N GLY A 70 9.04 14.67 32.42
CA GLY A 70 10.32 14.12 32.85
C GLY A 70 10.57 12.72 32.30
N GLN A 71 9.59 11.82 32.44
CA GLN A 71 9.66 10.46 31.89
C GLN A 71 9.79 10.46 30.36
N LYS A 72 9.11 11.39 29.67
CA LYS A 72 9.23 11.55 28.22
C LYS A 72 10.65 11.93 27.84
N TRP A 73 11.25 12.89 28.54
CA TRP A 73 12.61 13.35 28.28
C TRP A 73 13.64 12.21 28.43
N ASP A 74 13.56 11.44 29.51
CA ASP A 74 14.47 10.32 29.75
C ASP A 74 14.39 9.28 28.61
N LEU A 75 13.17 8.92 28.21
CA LEU A 75 12.94 8.01 27.09
C LEU A 75 13.46 8.56 25.75
N GLU A 76 13.23 9.85 25.47
CA GLU A 76 13.73 10.50 24.26
C GLU A 76 15.25 10.57 24.22
N TYR A 77 15.89 10.81 25.37
CA TYR A 77 17.34 10.80 25.49
C TYR A 77 17.91 9.41 25.21
N GLU A 78 17.32 8.36 25.79
CA GLU A 78 17.72 6.98 25.53
C GLU A 78 17.58 6.60 24.04
N VAL A 79 16.44 6.95 23.42
CA VAL A 79 16.22 6.70 21.99
C VAL A 79 17.27 7.43 21.15
N ARG A 80 17.54 8.70 21.44
CA ARG A 80 18.57 9.49 20.72
C ARG A 80 19.96 8.88 20.87
N LYS A 81 20.31 8.36 22.05
CA LYS A 81 21.57 7.63 22.26
C LYS A 81 21.63 6.36 21.42
N ARG A 82 20.55 5.57 21.39
CA ARG A 82 20.47 4.36 20.54
C ARG A 82 20.56 4.69 19.05
N ASP A 83 19.93 5.77 18.60
CA ASP A 83 20.00 6.21 17.21
C ASP A 83 21.43 6.59 16.80
N TYR A 84 22.17 7.26 17.70
CA TYR A 84 23.58 7.56 17.48
C TYR A 84 24.43 6.28 17.40
N GLU A 85 24.24 5.34 18.33
CA GLU A 85 24.92 4.04 18.32
C GLU A 85 24.62 3.26 17.00
N ILE A 86 23.38 3.28 16.53
CA ILE A 86 22.97 2.65 15.25
C ILE A 86 23.65 3.34 14.06
N ALA A 87 23.71 4.67 14.05
CA ALA A 87 24.35 5.43 12.98
C ALA A 87 25.86 5.12 12.90
N ASP A 88 26.53 5.07 14.05
CA ASP A 88 27.95 4.73 14.14
C ASP A 88 28.21 3.30 13.65
N LEU A 89 27.47 2.32 14.16
CA LEU A 89 27.57 0.92 13.71
C LEU A 89 27.29 0.76 12.20
N ASN A 90 26.30 1.48 11.67
CA ASN A 90 26.03 1.50 10.24
C ASN A 90 27.19 2.08 9.44
N SER A 91 27.87 3.11 9.94
CA SER A 91 29.08 3.66 9.31
C SER A 91 30.20 2.63 9.29
N GLN A 92 30.49 2.00 10.42
CA GLN A 92 31.53 0.96 10.54
C GLN A 92 31.26 -0.22 9.59
N VAL A 93 30.02 -0.70 9.50
CA VAL A 93 29.63 -1.77 8.57
C VAL A 93 29.82 -1.35 7.11
N ASN A 94 29.52 -0.09 6.77
CA ASN A 94 29.71 0.43 5.42
C ASN A 94 31.19 0.55 5.05
N ASP A 95 32.05 0.98 5.97
CA ASP A 95 33.49 1.08 5.76
C ASP A 95 34.11 -0.33 5.56
N LEU A 96 33.69 -1.32 6.35
CA LEU A 96 34.10 -2.72 6.20
C LEU A 96 33.64 -3.35 4.87
N ARG A 97 32.42 -3.04 4.44
CA ARG A 97 31.88 -3.51 3.15
C ARG A 97 32.52 -2.79 1.94
N GLY A 98 33.27 -1.72 2.20
CA GLY A 98 33.90 -0.85 1.22
C GLY A 98 32.95 0.26 0.77
N LYS A 99 33.34 1.51 1.01
CA LYS A 99 32.64 2.74 0.55
C LYS A 99 32.35 2.75 -0.96
N PHE A 100 33.17 2.04 -1.74
CA PHE A 100 33.03 1.83 -3.17
C PHE A 100 32.81 0.34 -3.48
N VAL A 101 31.63 -0.20 -3.18
CA VAL A 101 31.20 -1.47 -3.79
C VAL A 101 31.05 -1.20 -5.29
N LYS A 102 32.09 -1.45 -6.09
CA LYS A 102 32.06 -1.27 -7.54
C LYS A 102 30.89 -2.08 -8.09
N PRO A 103 29.80 -1.46 -8.56
CA PRO A 103 28.68 -2.20 -9.10
C PRO A 103 29.20 -2.97 -10.32
N THR A 104 28.91 -4.26 -10.39
CA THR A 104 29.28 -5.05 -11.57
C THR A 104 28.55 -4.47 -12.77
N LEU A 105 29.30 -3.88 -13.71
CA LEU A 105 28.74 -3.27 -14.91
C LEU A 105 28.12 -4.36 -15.77
N LYS A 106 26.79 -4.47 -15.72
CA LYS A 106 26.04 -5.35 -16.62
C LYS A 106 25.81 -4.60 -17.93
N LYS A 107 26.07 -5.25 -19.07
CA LYS A 107 25.71 -4.73 -20.38
C LYS A 107 24.18 -4.65 -20.46
N VAL A 108 23.63 -3.46 -20.26
CA VAL A 108 22.17 -3.23 -20.35
C VAL A 108 21.88 -2.62 -21.72
N SER A 109 21.21 -3.35 -22.60
CA SER A 109 20.69 -2.77 -23.85
C SER A 109 19.53 -1.82 -23.52
N LYS A 110 19.64 -0.55 -23.94
CA LYS A 110 18.60 0.48 -23.71
C LYS A 110 17.22 0.09 -24.26
N TYR A 111 17.15 -0.82 -25.24
CA TYR A 111 15.93 -1.15 -25.99
C TYR A 111 15.38 -2.56 -25.73
N GLU A 112 16.16 -3.46 -25.14
CA GLU A 112 15.77 -4.86 -24.93
C GLU A 112 14.54 -4.98 -23.99
N ASN A 113 14.50 -4.17 -22.94
CA ASN A 113 13.35 -4.12 -22.02
C ASN A 113 12.10 -3.45 -22.62
N LYS A 114 12.26 -2.59 -23.64
CA LYS A 114 11.14 -1.95 -24.36
C LYS A 114 10.56 -2.91 -25.41
N PHE A 115 11.40 -3.64 -26.14
CA PHE A 115 10.99 -4.67 -27.10
C PHE A 115 10.29 -5.85 -26.43
N ALA A 116 10.81 -6.35 -25.30
CA ALA A 116 10.18 -7.44 -24.55
C ALA A 116 8.77 -7.07 -24.02
N LYS A 117 8.54 -5.80 -23.68
CA LYS A 117 7.21 -5.30 -23.29
C LYS A 117 6.26 -5.19 -24.48
N LEU A 118 6.75 -4.76 -25.65
CA LEU A 118 5.95 -4.70 -26.87
C LEU A 118 5.54 -6.10 -27.32
N GLN A 119 6.45 -7.06 -27.30
CA GLN A 119 6.18 -8.46 -27.68
C GLN A 119 5.21 -9.15 -26.72
N LYS A 120 5.32 -8.92 -25.41
CA LYS A 120 4.36 -9.47 -24.44
C LYS A 120 2.96 -8.90 -24.60
N LYS A 121 2.82 -7.58 -24.82
CA LYS A 121 1.51 -6.96 -25.08
C LYS A 121 0.90 -7.43 -26.39
N ALA A 122 1.71 -7.57 -27.44
CA ALA A 122 1.26 -8.10 -28.73
C ALA A 122 0.85 -9.58 -28.63
N ALA A 123 1.60 -10.39 -27.88
CA ALA A 123 1.27 -11.80 -27.64
C ALA A 123 0.00 -11.95 -26.78
N GLU A 124 -0.16 -11.18 -25.70
CA GLU A 124 -1.39 -11.18 -24.90
C GLU A 124 -2.62 -10.70 -25.69
N PHE A 125 -2.46 -9.68 -26.54
CA PHE A 125 -3.53 -9.16 -27.40
C PHE A 125 -3.94 -10.17 -28.48
N ASN A 126 -2.96 -10.80 -29.15
CA ASN A 126 -3.22 -11.82 -30.18
C ASN A 126 -3.82 -13.10 -29.57
N PHE A 127 -3.34 -13.55 -28.41
CA PHE A 127 -3.87 -14.76 -27.76
C PHE A 127 -5.30 -14.57 -27.26
N ARG A 128 -5.62 -13.39 -26.70
CA ARG A 128 -6.97 -13.07 -26.24
C ARG A 128 -7.97 -12.89 -27.38
N ASN A 129 -7.54 -12.31 -28.50
CA ASN A 129 -8.41 -12.12 -29.67
C ASN A 129 -8.58 -13.40 -30.52
N GLN A 130 -7.61 -14.33 -30.52
CA GLN A 130 -7.74 -15.61 -31.25
C GLN A 130 -8.48 -16.69 -30.46
N LEU A 131 -8.69 -16.52 -29.15
CA LEU A 131 -9.54 -17.43 -28.38
C LEU A 131 -11.01 -17.11 -28.68
N LYS A 132 -11.65 -17.94 -29.53
CA LYS A 132 -13.11 -18.02 -29.59
C LYS A 132 -13.63 -18.45 -28.22
N VAL A 133 -14.10 -17.49 -27.42
CA VAL A 133 -14.89 -17.80 -26.22
C VAL A 133 -16.17 -18.46 -26.71
N VAL A 134 -16.25 -19.79 -26.60
CA VAL A 134 -17.50 -20.52 -26.81
C VAL A 134 -18.43 -20.09 -25.68
N LYS A 135 -19.35 -19.17 -25.98
CA LYS A 135 -20.47 -18.84 -25.08
C LYS A 135 -21.39 -20.06 -25.01
N LYS A 136 -21.07 -21.01 -24.12
CA LYS A 136 -22.04 -22.03 -23.71
C LYS A 136 -23.13 -21.33 -22.89
N LYS A 137 -24.34 -21.24 -23.43
CA LYS A 137 -25.55 -20.72 -22.76
C LYS A 137 -26.14 -21.76 -21.79
N GLU A 138 -25.33 -22.35 -20.92
CA GLU A 138 -25.81 -23.34 -19.94
C GLU A 138 -25.56 -22.93 -18.47
N PHE A 139 -24.94 -21.76 -18.23
CA PHE A 139 -24.65 -21.28 -16.86
C PHE A 139 -25.01 -19.80 -16.63
N THR A 140 -25.95 -19.26 -17.39
CA THR A 140 -26.66 -18.02 -17.01
C THR A 140 -27.99 -18.44 -16.39
N LEU A 141 -28.09 -18.36 -15.06
CA LEU A 141 -29.37 -18.44 -14.36
C LEU A 141 -30.34 -17.46 -15.01
N GLU A 142 -31.46 -17.99 -15.51
CA GLU A 142 -32.62 -17.25 -15.98
C GLU A 142 -33.36 -16.60 -14.80
N GLU A 143 -32.75 -15.62 -14.13
CA GLU A 143 -33.49 -14.71 -13.25
C GLU A 143 -32.79 -13.35 -13.25
N GLU A 144 -33.06 -12.56 -14.29
CA GLU A 144 -33.16 -11.08 -14.27
C GLU A 144 -33.26 -10.53 -15.71
N ASP A 145 -34.25 -11.00 -16.47
CA ASP A 145 -34.68 -10.34 -17.71
C ASP A 145 -35.95 -9.54 -17.44
N LYS A 146 -35.78 -8.36 -16.83
CA LYS A 146 -36.71 -7.25 -17.01
C LYS A 146 -35.93 -5.95 -17.19
N GLU A 147 -36.35 -5.25 -18.24
CA GLU A 147 -36.09 -3.83 -18.51
C GLU A 147 -34.75 -3.50 -19.17
N LYS A 148 -34.77 -3.44 -20.50
CA LYS A 148 -34.97 -2.16 -21.20
C LYS A 148 -35.13 -2.37 -22.71
N LYS A 149 -36.37 -2.22 -23.18
CA LYS A 149 -36.68 -1.81 -24.55
C LYS A 149 -36.15 -0.38 -24.76
N THR A 150 -35.46 -0.15 -25.87
CA THR A 150 -35.48 1.04 -26.75
C THR A 150 -34.40 0.80 -27.82
N ILE A 151 -34.50 1.15 -29.09
CA ILE A 151 -35.47 1.80 -29.97
C ILE A 151 -35.02 1.35 -31.37
N VAL A 152 -35.97 1.01 -32.23
CA VAL A 152 -35.74 0.72 -33.64
C VAL A 152 -35.70 2.07 -34.35
N ASP A 153 -34.66 2.36 -35.14
CA ASP A 153 -34.74 3.41 -36.16
C ASP A 153 -34.15 2.91 -37.48
N PHE A 154 -35.09 2.69 -38.41
CA PHE A 154 -34.87 2.48 -39.83
C PHE A 154 -34.46 3.83 -40.45
N LYS A 155 -33.31 3.91 -41.11
CA LYS A 155 -33.13 4.88 -42.20
C LYS A 155 -32.37 4.27 -43.36
N LYS A 156 -33.09 4.25 -44.49
CA LYS A 156 -32.81 3.70 -45.81
C LYS A 156 -32.52 4.87 -46.75
N GLY A 157 -31.56 4.69 -47.67
CA GLY A 157 -31.32 5.53 -48.85
C GLY A 157 -30.63 6.88 -48.57
N ASP A 158 -29.80 7.46 -49.42
CA ASP A 158 -29.46 7.15 -50.81
C ASP A 158 -28.13 7.85 -51.19
N GLU A 159 -27.43 7.22 -52.14
CA GLU A 159 -26.67 7.78 -53.28
C GLU A 159 -25.44 8.70 -53.16
N LYS A 160 -24.34 8.14 -53.71
CA LYS A 160 -23.42 8.69 -54.74
C LYS A 160 -23.14 10.19 -54.76
N LYS A 161 -21.84 10.52 -54.68
CA LYS A 161 -21.11 11.11 -55.82
C LYS A 161 -19.60 10.95 -55.67
N VAL A 162 -19.05 10.22 -56.63
CA VAL A 162 -17.64 10.16 -57.02
C VAL A 162 -17.30 11.52 -57.65
N ALA A 163 -16.17 12.11 -57.25
CA ALA A 163 -15.49 13.16 -57.99
C ALA A 163 -13.98 12.92 -57.84
N GLU A 164 -13.47 12.18 -58.83
CA GLU A 164 -12.08 12.03 -59.21
C GLU A 164 -11.67 13.31 -59.96
N ALA A 165 -10.50 13.86 -59.66
CA ALA A 165 -9.92 14.98 -60.39
C ALA A 165 -8.57 14.55 -60.98
N GLU A 166 -8.60 14.43 -62.31
CA GLU A 166 -7.57 14.58 -63.35
C GLU A 166 -6.22 13.84 -63.23
N ALA A 167 -6.04 12.89 -64.15
CA ALA A 167 -5.20 13.11 -65.34
C ALA A 167 -6.03 12.82 -66.60
#